data_AF-A0A1M6V465-F1
#
_entry.id   AF-A0A1M6V465-F1
#
_cell.length_a   1.000
_cell.length_b   1.000
_cell.length_c   1.000
_cell.angle_alpha   90.00
_cell.angle_beta   90.00
_cell.angle_gamma   90.00
#
_symmetry.space_group_name_H-M   'P 1'
#
loop_
_entity.id
_entity.type
_entity.pdbx_description
1 polymer ?
#
loop_
_entity_poly.entity_id
_entity_poly.type
_entity_poly.pdbx_seq_one_letter_code
_entity_poly.pdbx_strand_id
1 'polypeptide(L)'
;MASQQQTLEQKRAQQAWRDIQSVVNRSDDFKKKYGSLARRVPMLVLTNGLGQTLAFLLSKAKFKESKRGVDAEASGAVFEHLSAWTMRQIAPDAGSQNLLDWVLQSDSATYRRATAEALAYLSWLKRFAEAELPTEGD
;
A
#
# COMPACT_ATOMS: atom_id res chain seq x y z
N MET A 1 -15.38 32.35 -0.85
CA MET A 1 -14.58 31.65 0.18
C MET A 1 -14.08 30.36 -0.44
N ALA A 2 -12.77 30.09 -0.42
CA ALA A 2 -12.25 28.82 -0.93
C ALA A 2 -12.71 27.68 -0.01
N SER A 3 -13.18 26.58 -0.61
CA SER A 3 -13.63 25.39 0.11
C SER A 3 -12.51 24.86 1.02
N GLN A 4 -12.83 24.62 2.31
CA GLN A 4 -11.92 23.96 3.26
C GLN A 4 -11.84 22.43 3.04
N GLN A 5 -12.51 21.88 2.02
CA GLN A 5 -12.44 20.45 1.73
C GLN A 5 -11.13 20.12 1.02
N GLN A 6 -10.35 19.22 1.64
CA GLN A 6 -9.17 18.66 0.99
C GLN A 6 -9.55 17.93 -0.30
N THR A 7 -8.76 18.15 -1.35
CA THR A 7 -8.89 17.38 -2.60
C THR A 7 -8.54 15.91 -2.37
N LEU A 8 -8.99 15.02 -3.24
CA LEU A 8 -8.66 13.60 -3.14
C LEU A 8 -7.14 13.36 -3.22
N GLU A 9 -6.42 14.12 -4.03
CA GLU A 9 -4.95 14.10 -4.07
C GLU A 9 -4.31 14.50 -2.74
N GLN A 10 -4.82 15.56 -2.08
CA GLN A 10 -4.34 15.94 -0.75
C GLN A 10 -4.58 14.83 0.28
N LYS A 11 -5.72 14.13 0.19
CA LYS A 11 -6.03 12.98 1.07
C LYS A 11 -5.10 11.79 0.81
N ARG A 12 -4.81 11.47 -0.46
CA ARG A 12 -3.83 10.44 -0.86
C ARG A 12 -2.46 10.74 -0.28
N ALA A 13 -1.97 11.96 -0.51
CA ALA A 13 -0.68 12.41 0.01
C ALA A 13 -0.64 12.36 1.55
N GLN A 14 -1.69 12.83 2.22
CA GLN A 14 -1.77 12.80 3.68
C GLN A 14 -1.75 11.36 4.23
N GLN A 15 -2.50 10.43 3.62
CA GLN A 15 -2.48 9.04 4.06
C GLN A 15 -1.11 8.40 3.83
N ALA A 16 -0.55 8.55 2.62
CA ALA A 16 0.77 8.01 2.31
C ALA A 16 1.86 8.55 3.23
N TRP A 17 1.79 9.85 3.58
CA TRP A 17 2.69 10.44 4.57
C TRP A 17 2.55 9.79 5.95
N ARG A 18 1.32 9.61 6.45
CA ARG A 18 1.08 8.93 7.74
C ARG A 18 1.62 7.50 7.73
N ASP A 19 1.43 6.78 6.62
CA ASP A 19 1.88 5.40 6.47
C ASP A 19 3.41 5.29 6.38
N ILE A 20 4.12 6.31 5.89
CA ILE A 20 5.59 6.38 5.98
C ILE A 20 6.03 6.75 7.39
N GLN A 21 5.37 7.70 8.05
CA GLN A 21 5.70 8.09 9.42
C GLN A 21 5.42 6.98 10.45
N SER A 22 4.55 6.01 10.15
CA SER A 22 4.41 4.80 10.98
C SER A 22 5.62 3.85 10.86
N VAL A 23 6.44 4.01 9.82
CA VAL A 23 7.60 3.16 9.50
C VAL A 23 8.93 3.78 9.96
N VAL A 24 9.06 5.10 10.07
CA VAL A 24 10.35 5.77 10.37
C VAL A 24 11.00 5.35 11.69
N ASN A 25 10.19 4.93 12.68
CA ASN A 25 10.69 4.48 13.99
C ASN A 25 10.96 2.97 14.07
N ARG A 26 10.85 2.24 12.95
CA ARG A 26 11.18 0.81 12.87
C ARG A 26 12.69 0.62 12.64
N SER A 27 13.15 -0.63 12.76
CA SER A 27 14.55 -0.98 12.50
C SER A 27 14.99 -0.60 11.08
N ASP A 28 16.28 -0.34 10.88
CA ASP A 28 16.82 0.02 9.57
C ASP A 28 16.55 -1.06 8.51
N ASP A 29 16.68 -2.33 8.89
CA ASP A 29 16.32 -3.45 8.00
C ASP A 29 14.86 -3.38 7.58
N PHE A 30 13.94 -3.09 8.51
CA PHE A 30 12.53 -2.95 8.19
C PHE A 30 12.30 -1.78 7.22
N LYS A 31 12.90 -0.62 7.51
CA LYS A 31 12.79 0.58 6.67
C LYS A 31 13.31 0.33 5.26
N LYS A 32 14.48 -0.31 5.11
CA LYS A 32 15.07 -0.67 3.82
C LYS A 32 14.15 -1.61 3.03
N LYS A 33 13.62 -2.66 3.67
CA LYS A 33 12.70 -3.62 3.02
C LYS A 33 11.38 -2.99 2.62
N TYR A 34 10.77 -2.21 3.52
CA TYR A 34 9.53 -1.48 3.23
C TYR A 34 9.74 -0.48 2.08
N GLY A 35 10.80 0.33 2.14
CA GLY A 35 11.13 1.31 1.10
C GLY A 35 11.37 0.67 -0.28
N SER A 36 12.09 -0.46 -0.32
CA SER A 36 12.27 -1.25 -1.55
C SER A 36 10.94 -1.71 -2.14
N LEU A 37 10.05 -2.25 -1.31
CA LEU A 37 8.70 -2.66 -1.74
C LEU A 37 7.85 -1.47 -2.20
N ALA A 38 7.82 -0.37 -1.46
CA ALA A 38 7.06 0.84 -1.82
C ALA A 38 7.46 1.39 -3.20
N ARG A 39 8.75 1.32 -3.56
CA ARG A 39 9.26 1.73 -4.87
C ARG A 39 8.91 0.74 -5.98
N ARG A 40 8.86 -0.56 -5.68
CA ARG A 40 8.65 -1.65 -6.65
C ARG A 40 7.18 -1.94 -6.94
N VAL A 41 6.31 -1.88 -5.93
CA VAL A 41 4.88 -2.28 -6.03
C VAL A 41 4.09 -1.53 -7.10
N PRO A 42 4.25 -0.20 -7.33
CA PRO A 42 3.54 0.48 -8.43
C PRO A 42 3.79 -0.18 -9.78
N MET A 43 5.02 -0.60 -10.05
CA MET A 43 5.38 -1.30 -11.28
C MET A 43 4.74 -2.69 -11.35
N LEU A 44 4.73 -3.45 -10.25
CA LEU A 44 4.08 -4.76 -10.21
C LEU A 44 2.59 -4.67 -10.52
N VAL A 45 1.91 -3.63 -10.01
CA VAL A 45 0.49 -3.40 -10.31
C VAL A 45 0.29 -3.12 -11.80
N LEU A 46 1.17 -2.32 -12.43
CA LEU A 46 1.10 -2.02 -13.86
C LEU A 46 1.37 -3.23 -14.75
N THR A 47 2.34 -4.08 -14.41
CA THR A 47 2.75 -5.21 -15.27
C THR A 47 1.94 -6.48 -15.03
N ASN A 48 1.55 -6.74 -13.78
CA ASN A 48 0.94 -8.01 -13.38
C ASN A 48 -0.53 -7.83 -12.93
N GLY A 49 -0.98 -6.60 -12.73
CA GLY A 49 -2.29 -6.28 -12.19
C GLY A 49 -2.33 -6.23 -10.66
N LEU A 50 -3.39 -5.59 -10.15
CA LEU A 50 -3.61 -5.37 -8.72
C LEU A 50 -3.76 -6.69 -7.95
N GLY A 51 -4.61 -7.62 -8.43
CA GLY A 51 -4.87 -8.88 -7.73
C GLY A 51 -3.62 -9.75 -7.53
N GLN A 52 -2.81 -9.93 -8.58
CA GLN A 52 -1.55 -10.68 -8.51
C GLN A 52 -0.54 -10.02 -7.57
N THR A 53 -0.47 -8.69 -7.58
CA THR A 53 0.43 -7.93 -6.69
C THR A 53 0.03 -8.07 -5.23
N LEU A 54 -1.28 -8.00 -4.93
CA LEU A 54 -1.80 -8.22 -3.59
C LEU A 54 -1.55 -9.65 -3.11
N ALA A 55 -1.78 -10.66 -3.95
CA ALA A 55 -1.49 -12.05 -3.64
C ALA A 55 0.01 -12.28 -3.38
N PHE A 56 0.89 -11.64 -4.16
CA PHE A 56 2.34 -11.66 -3.93
C PHE A 56 2.70 -11.09 -2.56
N LEU A 57 2.23 -9.88 -2.21
CA LEU A 57 2.51 -9.26 -0.92
C LEU A 57 1.98 -10.11 0.24
N LEU A 58 0.75 -10.62 0.11
CA LEU A 58 0.13 -11.49 1.11
C LEU A 58 0.94 -12.78 1.34
N SER A 59 1.42 -13.40 0.26
CA SER A 59 2.26 -14.61 0.34
C SER A 59 3.58 -14.35 1.08
N LYS A 60 4.18 -13.17 0.90
CA LYS A 60 5.42 -12.77 1.57
C LYS A 60 5.19 -12.37 3.02
N ALA A 61 4.01 -11.84 3.34
CA ALA A 61 3.66 -11.36 4.66
C ALA A 61 3.60 -12.46 5.73
N LYS A 62 3.45 -13.74 5.32
CA LYS A 62 3.51 -14.93 6.20
C LYS A 62 2.65 -14.78 7.47
N PHE A 63 1.45 -14.21 7.34
CA PHE A 63 0.56 -13.94 8.49
C PHE A 63 0.17 -15.18 9.31
N LYS A 64 0.36 -16.39 8.76
CA LYS A 64 0.10 -17.66 9.46
C LYS A 64 1.27 -18.11 10.35
N GLU A 65 2.45 -17.48 10.26
CA GLU A 65 3.63 -17.82 11.05
C GLU A 65 3.63 -17.05 12.39
N SER A 66 3.87 -17.75 13.50
CA SER A 66 3.88 -17.16 14.84
C SER A 66 5.08 -16.23 15.10
N LYS A 67 6.17 -16.42 14.36
CA LYS A 67 7.35 -15.54 14.36
C LYS A 67 7.66 -15.17 12.92
N ARG A 68 7.58 -13.88 12.60
CA ARG A 68 7.82 -13.35 11.26
C ARG A 68 9.19 -12.69 11.21
N GLY A 69 9.91 -12.90 10.12
CA GLY A 69 11.12 -12.14 9.82
C GLY A 69 10.77 -10.73 9.32
N VAL A 70 11.75 -9.82 9.35
CA VAL A 70 11.60 -8.42 8.93
C VAL A 70 11.01 -8.29 7.51
N ASP A 71 11.44 -9.14 6.57
CA ASP A 71 10.92 -9.16 5.20
C ASP A 71 9.41 -9.44 5.14
N ALA A 72 8.94 -10.35 6.00
CA ALA A 72 7.52 -10.69 6.09
C ALA A 72 6.72 -9.58 6.75
N GLU A 73 7.25 -8.97 7.81
CA GLU A 73 6.61 -7.83 8.46
C GLU A 73 6.49 -6.62 7.51
N ALA A 74 7.55 -6.30 6.77
CA ALA A 74 7.55 -5.21 5.81
C ALA A 74 6.57 -5.46 4.65
N SER A 75 6.52 -6.69 4.15
CA SER A 75 5.54 -7.08 3.12
C SER A 75 4.10 -6.97 3.61
N GLY A 76 3.86 -7.38 4.86
CA GLY A 76 2.56 -7.22 5.53
C GLY A 76 2.15 -5.76 5.66
N ALA A 77 3.07 -4.88 6.10
CA ALA A 77 2.78 -3.46 6.24
C ALA A 77 2.44 -2.79 4.90
N VAL A 78 3.16 -3.09 3.82
CA VAL A 78 2.83 -2.55 2.48
C VAL A 78 1.47 -3.06 2.00
N PHE A 79 1.16 -4.34 2.21
CA PHE A 79 -0.15 -4.91 1.91
C PHE A 79 -1.27 -4.19 2.68
N GLU A 80 -1.09 -4.02 3.99
CA GLU A 80 -2.07 -3.40 4.89
C GLU A 80 -2.33 -1.93 4.52
N HIS A 81 -1.28 -1.13 4.31
CA HIS A 81 -1.43 0.28 3.92
C HIS A 81 -2.14 0.41 2.57
N LEU A 82 -1.73 -0.37 1.56
CA LEU A 82 -2.36 -0.38 0.24
C LEU A 82 -3.84 -0.80 0.32
N SER A 83 -4.10 -1.88 1.06
CA SER A 83 -5.44 -2.40 1.26
C SER A 83 -6.34 -1.39 1.98
N ALA A 84 -5.87 -0.83 3.10
CA ALA A 84 -6.63 0.08 3.93
C ALA A 84 -7.01 1.37 3.19
N TRP A 85 -6.07 1.98 2.45
CA TRP A 85 -6.39 3.16 1.64
C TRP A 85 -7.42 2.84 0.56
N THR A 86 -7.15 1.82 -0.26
CA THR A 86 -7.97 1.53 -1.44
C THR A 86 -9.38 1.11 -1.03
N MET A 87 -9.52 0.27 0.00
CA MET A 87 -10.84 -0.13 0.51
C MET A 87 -11.64 1.07 1.03
N ARG A 88 -11.00 2.00 1.75
CA ARG A 88 -11.67 3.22 2.25
C ARG A 88 -12.22 4.09 1.11
N GLN A 89 -11.57 4.10 -0.05
CA GLN A 89 -12.03 4.90 -1.20
C GLN A 89 -13.06 4.19 -2.07
N ILE A 90 -12.95 2.86 -2.20
CA ILE A 90 -13.72 2.11 -3.19
C ILE A 90 -14.93 1.40 -2.57
N ALA A 91 -14.81 0.94 -1.32
CA ALA A 91 -15.83 0.18 -0.61
C ALA A 91 -15.78 0.48 0.90
N PRO A 92 -16.10 1.73 1.31
CA PRO A 92 -16.01 2.15 2.72
C PRO A 92 -16.91 1.33 3.67
N ASP A 93 -17.98 0.74 3.15
CA ASP A 93 -18.95 -0.05 3.91
C ASP A 93 -18.64 -1.57 3.92
N ALA A 94 -17.53 -2.02 3.32
CA ALA A 94 -17.15 -3.44 3.24
C ALA A 94 -16.57 -4.01 4.56
N GLY A 95 -16.70 -3.30 5.67
CA GLY A 95 -16.25 -3.74 6.99
C GLY A 95 -14.74 -4.02 7.04
N SER A 96 -14.36 -5.16 7.62
CA SER A 96 -12.95 -5.57 7.81
C SER A 96 -12.39 -6.39 6.64
N GLN A 97 -13.04 -6.41 5.48
CA GLN A 97 -12.57 -7.14 4.31
C GLN A 97 -11.27 -6.51 3.77
N ASN A 98 -10.27 -7.34 3.43
CA ASN A 98 -9.06 -6.85 2.77
C ASN A 98 -9.30 -6.67 1.26
N LEU A 99 -8.45 -5.87 0.63
CA LEU A 99 -8.57 -5.52 -0.77
C LEU A 99 -8.49 -6.73 -1.69
N LEU A 100 -7.68 -7.75 -1.38
CA LEU A 100 -7.55 -8.94 -2.22
C LEU A 100 -8.87 -9.71 -2.29
N ASP A 101 -9.47 -10.02 -1.13
CA ASP A 101 -10.74 -10.74 -1.07
C ASP A 101 -11.85 -9.97 -1.78
N TRP A 102 -11.83 -8.64 -1.67
CA TRP A 102 -12.81 -7.78 -2.31
C TRP A 102 -12.64 -7.73 -3.84
N VAL A 103 -11.41 -7.57 -4.36
CA VAL A 103 -11.20 -7.50 -5.82
C VAL A 103 -11.52 -8.82 -6.53
N LEU A 104 -11.34 -9.97 -5.85
CA LEU A 104 -11.69 -11.29 -6.39
C LEU A 104 -13.19 -11.49 -6.62
N GLN A 105 -14.03 -10.70 -5.94
CA GLN A 105 -15.49 -10.74 -6.06
C GLN A 105 -16.04 -9.57 -6.89
N SER A 106 -15.18 -8.65 -7.30
CA SER A 106 -15.58 -7.42 -7.99
C SER A 106 -15.77 -7.61 -9.50
N ASP A 107 -16.71 -6.86 -10.08
CA ASP A 107 -16.83 -6.76 -11.53
C ASP A 107 -15.63 -6.03 -12.16
N SER A 108 -15.49 -6.13 -13.49
CA SER A 108 -14.37 -5.54 -14.23
C SER A 108 -14.24 -4.01 -14.10
N ALA A 109 -15.34 -3.27 -14.08
CA ALA A 109 -15.31 -1.81 -13.95
C ALA A 109 -14.85 -1.40 -12.55
N THR A 110 -15.36 -2.10 -11.54
CA THR A 110 -15.01 -1.95 -10.14
C THR A 110 -13.55 -2.31 -9.87
N TYR A 111 -13.06 -3.40 -10.46
CA TYR A 111 -11.64 -3.77 -10.42
C TYR A 111 -10.72 -2.70 -11.04
N ARG A 112 -11.10 -2.12 -12.19
CA ARG A 112 -10.34 -1.03 -12.82
C ARG A 112 -10.30 0.22 -11.95
N ARG A 113 -11.41 0.58 -11.30
CA ARG A 113 -11.44 1.71 -10.35
C ARG A 113 -10.50 1.49 -9.17
N ALA A 114 -10.52 0.30 -8.57
CA ALA A 114 -9.60 -0.05 -7.48
C ALA A 114 -8.14 -0.02 -7.94
N THR A 115 -7.84 -0.49 -9.15
CA THR A 115 -6.49 -0.43 -9.73
C THR A 115 -6.02 1.01 -9.91
N ALA A 116 -6.85 1.89 -10.45
CA ALA A 116 -6.52 3.31 -10.63
C ALA A 116 -6.28 4.02 -9.29
N GLU A 117 -7.13 3.77 -8.29
CA GLU A 117 -6.98 4.35 -6.95
C GLU A 117 -5.72 3.86 -6.24
N ALA A 118 -5.46 2.55 -6.29
CA ALA A 118 -4.25 1.93 -5.75
C ALA A 118 -2.99 2.57 -6.34
N LEU A 119 -2.93 2.74 -7.67
CA LEU A 119 -1.79 3.36 -8.34
C LEU A 119 -1.59 4.83 -7.95
N ALA A 120 -2.67 5.61 -7.84
CA ALA A 120 -2.58 7.01 -7.42
C ALA A 120 -2.01 7.14 -6.00
N TYR A 121 -2.45 6.30 -5.08
CA TYR A 121 -1.90 6.23 -3.72
C TYR A 121 -0.44 5.75 -3.70
N LEU A 122 -0.14 4.67 -4.42
CA LEU A 122 1.21 4.10 -4.48
C LEU A 122 2.23 5.08 -5.06
N SER A 123 1.81 6.01 -5.93
CA SER A 123 2.67 7.09 -6.43
C SER A 123 3.14 8.01 -5.30
N TRP A 124 2.24 8.41 -4.39
CA TRP A 124 2.59 9.18 -3.20
C TRP A 124 3.43 8.37 -2.21
N LEU A 125 3.05 7.11 -1.96
CA LEU A 125 3.78 6.23 -1.06
C LEU A 125 5.23 6.03 -1.50
N LYS A 126 5.45 5.81 -2.80
CA LYS A 126 6.78 5.72 -3.40
C LYS A 126 7.58 7.00 -3.16
N ARG A 127 7.01 8.18 -3.48
CA ARG A 127 7.71 9.46 -3.35
C ARG A 127 8.12 9.76 -1.90
N PHE A 128 7.27 9.45 -0.94
CA PHE A 128 7.61 9.65 0.48
C PHE A 128 8.58 8.59 1.00
N ALA A 129 8.52 7.35 0.51
CA ALA A 129 9.54 6.36 0.82
C ALA A 129 10.92 6.77 0.27
N GLU A 130 11.00 7.40 -0.90
CA GLU A 130 12.24 7.96 -1.46
C GLU A 130 12.78 9.14 -0.62
N ALA A 131 11.91 9.92 0.01
CA ALA A 131 12.31 11.06 0.84
C ALA A 131 12.75 10.66 2.26
N GLU A 132 12.07 9.69 2.88
CA GLU A 132 12.19 9.44 4.33
C GLU A 132 12.91 8.13 4.69
N LEU A 133 12.98 7.16 3.76
CA LEU A 133 13.49 5.81 4.06
C LEU A 133 14.81 5.53 3.34
N PRO A 134 15.79 4.90 4.03
CA PRO A 134 17.08 4.56 3.44
C PRO A 134 16.94 3.66 2.20
N THR A 135 17.92 3.77 1.33
CA THR A 135 18.13 2.93 0.16
C THR A 135 19.16 1.84 0.44
N GLU A 136 19.28 0.86 -0.47
CA GLU A 136 20.37 -0.10 -0.42
C GLU A 136 21.68 0.64 -0.78
N GLY A 137 22.44 1.04 0.24
CA GLY A 137 23.67 1.83 0.08
C GLY A 137 23.91 2.84 1.20
N ASP A 138 22.85 3.24 1.92
CA ASP A 138 22.90 4.06 3.14
C ASP A 138 23.18 3.21 4.39
#